data_AF-A0A353FHJ4-F1
#
_entry.id   AF-A0A353FHJ4-F1
#
_cell.length_a   1.000
_cell.length_b   1.000
_cell.length_c   1.000
_cell.angle_alpha   90.00
_cell.angle_beta   90.00
_cell.angle_gamma   90.00
#
_symmetry.space_group_name_H-M   'P 1'
#
loop_
_entity.id
_entity.type
_entity.pdbx_description
1 polymer ?
#
loop_
_entity_poly.entity_id
_entity_poly.type
_entity_poly.pdbx_seq_one_letter_code
_entity_poly.pdbx_strand_id
1 'polypeptide(L)'
;MKKYIQSILTALVLAPILSVAQSPSCYVTKNNMSGGSFGGFTTSIQSVNCNNGGSSYTITLRIANNGCSGGPCKELSHLSVEADAGTYSNISVSNVSGNMSYGSIANGPDLGQDPFQGFKVDNTSNFGDGKSGVFTITYTLTSLQDQQVLAKAGQYKFIASFSVANFQSVMNCNSTACITDSDGDGVADAQDDYPNDGSRAFNNFFPAGSNGTVAYEDLWPAKGDFDLNDLVLNYRFNTVTNASNNVVEIIGTFTIRSFGASYNNGFGFQLPNTNLNTADVTVTGFSLNRAYITLDGNGWETGQNKPTVIVYDNTYDHMPWPGGGIGVNTDPNGTYVQPATFTITMTFNSGSYTAAQVGIENFNPFLIVNQNRSKEVHLPNFAPTAKADQSLFGTVDDDSNSGSGRYYVTENNLPWAINTPTELEWTKEKVDIIKAYQHFEAWAESNGQQYPDWYTDQSGYIDQTQLYGQ
;
A
#
# COMPACT_ATOMS: atom_id res chain seq x y z
N MET A 1 5.13 2.44 -27.24
CA MET A 1 6.30 1.92 -26.50
C MET A 1 6.28 0.39 -26.49
N LYS A 2 7.00 -0.24 -27.43
CA LYS A 2 7.28 -1.68 -27.46
C LYS A 2 8.80 -1.82 -27.56
N LYS A 3 9.46 -2.32 -26.51
CA LYS A 3 10.78 -3.00 -26.51
C LYS A 3 11.37 -2.98 -25.09
N TYR A 4 11.22 -4.08 -24.35
CA TYR A 4 12.13 -4.46 -23.27
C TYR A 4 12.10 -5.98 -23.10
N ILE A 5 12.81 -6.69 -23.98
CA ILE A 5 13.23 -8.08 -23.75
C ILE A 5 14.63 -8.24 -24.35
N GLN A 6 15.49 -8.95 -23.61
CA GLN A 6 16.88 -9.36 -23.89
C GLN A 6 18.00 -8.37 -23.56
N SER A 7 18.67 -8.62 -22.43
CA SER A 7 20.07 -9.10 -22.43
C SER A 7 20.47 -9.55 -21.01
N ILE A 8 20.57 -10.86 -20.80
CA ILE A 8 21.31 -11.45 -19.67
C ILE A 8 22.46 -12.24 -20.30
N LEU A 9 23.70 -11.80 -20.08
CA LEU A 9 24.88 -12.62 -20.31
C LEU A 9 25.96 -12.30 -19.26
N THR A 10 26.12 -13.25 -18.33
CA THR A 10 27.35 -13.67 -17.61
C THR A 10 28.39 -12.63 -17.21
N ALA A 11 28.45 -12.35 -15.89
CA ALA A 11 29.70 -12.02 -15.20
C ALA A 11 29.92 -13.08 -14.10
N LEU A 12 30.83 -14.02 -14.35
CA LEU A 12 31.28 -15.00 -13.36
C LEU A 12 32.36 -14.33 -12.51
N VAL A 13 31.98 -13.78 -11.36
CA VAL A 13 32.93 -13.27 -10.35
C VAL A 13 33.15 -14.37 -9.33
N LEU A 14 34.40 -14.86 -9.23
CA LEU A 14 34.85 -15.72 -8.14
C LEU A 14 34.72 -14.94 -6.81
N ALA A 15 33.69 -15.24 -6.02
CA ALA A 15 33.59 -14.80 -4.64
C ALA A 15 34.44 -15.73 -3.74
N PRO A 16 35.22 -15.20 -2.79
CA PRO A 16 35.91 -16.03 -1.82
C PRO A 16 34.87 -16.78 -0.97
N ILE A 17 35.16 -18.04 -0.66
CA ILE A 17 34.38 -18.86 0.27
C ILE A 17 34.40 -18.15 1.62
N LEU A 18 33.38 -17.34 1.89
CA LEU A 18 33.07 -16.91 3.25
C LEU A 18 32.67 -18.18 4.01
N SER A 19 33.41 -18.46 5.08
CA SER A 19 32.97 -19.40 6.10
C SER A 19 31.55 -19.03 6.51
N VAL A 20 30.62 -19.97 6.37
CA VAL A 20 29.27 -19.83 6.92
C VAL A 20 29.42 -19.65 8.43
N ALA A 21 29.35 -18.41 8.90
CA ALA A 21 29.15 -18.16 10.32
C ALA A 21 27.81 -18.82 10.67
N GLN A 22 27.87 -19.86 11.49
CA GLN A 22 26.70 -20.54 12.03
C GLN A 22 25.80 -19.46 12.66
N SER A 23 24.59 -19.27 12.13
CA SER A 23 23.64 -18.31 12.67
C SER A 23 23.54 -18.50 14.19
N PRO A 24 23.58 -17.43 15.00
CA PRO A 24 23.46 -17.58 16.45
C PRO A 24 22.17 -18.34 16.73
N SER A 25 22.28 -19.50 17.39
CA SER A 25 21.12 -20.32 17.69
C SER A 25 20.18 -19.53 18.60
N CYS A 26 18.95 -19.28 18.16
CA CYS A 26 17.90 -18.57 18.90
C CYS A 26 17.33 -19.40 20.07
N TYR A 27 18.20 -19.95 20.93
CA TYR A 27 17.81 -20.83 22.03
C TYR A 27 18.10 -20.18 23.38
N VAL A 28 17.16 -20.32 24.31
CA VAL A 28 17.44 -20.12 25.74
C VAL A 28 17.65 -21.49 26.37
N THR A 29 18.89 -21.79 26.77
CA THR A 29 19.26 -23.09 27.37
C THR A 29 19.55 -22.93 28.86
N LYS A 30 19.03 -23.86 29.67
CA LYS A 30 19.31 -23.93 31.10
C LYS A 30 19.71 -25.35 31.50
N ASN A 31 20.66 -25.44 32.42
CA ASN A 31 20.99 -26.69 33.09
C ASN A 31 19.86 -27.02 34.09
N ASN A 32 19.37 -28.26 34.08
CA ASN A 32 18.43 -28.71 35.10
C ASN A 32 19.22 -29.06 36.37
N MET A 33 18.89 -28.43 37.50
CA MET A 33 19.65 -28.52 38.75
C MET A 33 18.83 -29.12 39.89
N SER A 34 19.47 -29.88 40.79
CA SER A 34 18.85 -30.45 42.00
C SER A 34 19.73 -30.13 43.22
N GLY A 35 19.37 -29.15 44.03
CA GLY A 35 20.14 -28.79 45.24
C GLY A 35 21.63 -28.50 44.96
N GLY A 36 21.93 -27.81 43.86
CA GLY A 36 23.30 -27.51 43.41
C GLY A 36 23.98 -28.63 42.59
N SER A 37 23.38 -29.81 42.48
CA SER A 37 23.89 -30.92 41.67
C SER A 37 23.37 -30.87 40.23
N PHE A 38 24.23 -31.23 39.27
CA PHE A 38 23.91 -31.34 37.85
C PHE A 38 23.84 -32.82 37.43
N GLY A 39 22.68 -33.25 36.90
CA GLY A 39 22.44 -34.64 36.47
C GLY A 39 22.72 -34.92 34.99
N GLY A 40 23.40 -34.00 34.31
CA GLY A 40 23.67 -34.09 32.87
C GLY A 40 22.54 -33.61 31.96
N PHE A 41 21.41 -33.18 32.52
CA PHE A 41 20.23 -32.75 31.78
C PHE A 41 20.24 -31.25 31.47
N THR A 42 20.01 -30.88 30.22
CA THR A 42 19.74 -29.50 29.81
C THR A 42 18.41 -29.40 29.10
N THR A 43 17.73 -28.28 29.32
CA THR A 43 16.48 -27.92 28.65
C THR A 43 16.70 -26.64 27.88
N SER A 44 16.29 -26.61 26.61
CA SER A 44 16.31 -25.41 25.78
C SER A 44 14.92 -25.08 25.26
N ILE A 45 14.54 -23.81 25.28
CA ILE A 45 13.44 -23.33 24.43
C ILE A 45 14.00 -23.28 23.01
N GLN A 46 13.53 -24.20 22.14
CA GLN A 46 14.00 -24.34 20.77
C GLN A 46 13.26 -23.42 19.82
N SER A 47 11.93 -23.38 19.94
CA SER A 47 11.08 -22.46 19.16
C SER A 47 9.83 -22.09 19.95
N VAL A 48 9.29 -20.92 19.64
CA VAL A 48 8.02 -20.42 20.13
C VAL A 48 7.36 -19.72 18.96
N ASN A 49 6.30 -20.28 18.41
CA ASN A 49 5.56 -19.70 17.29
C ASN A 49 4.24 -19.15 17.80
N CYS A 50 3.97 -17.87 17.59
CA CYS A 50 2.64 -17.34 17.81
C CYS A 50 1.67 -17.85 16.74
N ASN A 51 0.45 -18.25 17.15
CA ASN A 51 -0.62 -18.61 16.25
C ASN A 51 -1.80 -17.64 16.42
N ASN A 52 -2.52 -17.36 15.33
CA ASN A 52 -3.80 -16.63 15.33
C ASN A 52 -3.76 -15.32 16.14
N GLY A 53 -2.83 -14.41 15.83
CA GLY A 53 -2.77 -13.08 16.47
C GLY A 53 -2.49 -13.09 17.98
N GLY A 54 -2.01 -14.21 18.54
CA GLY A 54 -1.72 -14.34 19.99
C GLY A 54 -2.75 -15.15 20.77
N SER A 55 -3.72 -15.76 20.10
CA SER A 55 -4.68 -16.64 20.76
C SER A 55 -4.05 -17.95 21.27
N SER A 56 -2.89 -18.34 20.73
CA SER A 56 -2.10 -19.48 21.23
C SER A 56 -0.64 -19.42 20.76
N TYR A 57 0.20 -20.28 21.34
CA TYR A 57 1.63 -20.36 21.10
C TYR A 57 2.06 -21.83 20.96
N THR A 58 2.69 -22.18 19.84
CA THR A 58 3.30 -23.50 19.66
C THR A 58 4.75 -23.47 20.13
N ILE A 59 5.07 -24.20 21.20
CA ILE A 59 6.39 -24.23 21.83
C ILE A 59 7.06 -25.57 21.55
N THR A 60 8.35 -25.53 21.20
CA THR A 60 9.19 -26.73 21.18
C THR A 60 10.31 -26.59 22.22
N LEU A 61 10.32 -27.50 23.19
CA LEU A 61 11.42 -27.67 24.12
C LEU A 61 12.36 -28.77 23.62
N ARG A 62 13.67 -28.53 23.71
CA ARG A 62 14.71 -29.50 23.42
C ARG A 62 15.34 -29.97 24.72
N ILE A 63 15.25 -31.27 25.00
CA ILE A 63 15.81 -31.91 26.18
C ILE A 63 17.04 -32.70 25.77
N ALA A 64 18.17 -32.44 26.40
CA ALA A 64 19.41 -33.17 26.16
C ALA A 64 20.00 -33.76 27.43
N ASN A 65 20.64 -34.92 27.31
CA ASN A 65 21.49 -35.47 28.36
C ASN A 65 22.87 -35.81 27.78
N ASN A 66 23.92 -35.44 28.50
CA ASN A 66 25.31 -35.64 28.05
C ASN A 66 25.85 -37.08 28.25
N GLY A 67 25.05 -37.99 28.83
CA GLY A 67 25.43 -39.37 29.06
C GLY A 67 26.26 -39.61 30.33
N CYS A 68 26.30 -38.66 31.26
CA CYS A 68 26.97 -38.90 32.55
C CYS A 68 26.34 -40.10 33.29
N SER A 69 27.14 -40.76 34.13
CA SER A 69 26.77 -41.97 34.87
C SER A 69 27.23 -41.90 36.32
N GLY A 70 26.45 -42.49 37.23
CA GLY A 70 26.77 -42.50 38.66
C GLY A 70 26.44 -41.18 39.40
N GLY A 71 26.47 -41.22 40.74
CA GLY A 71 26.07 -40.06 41.57
C GLY A 71 24.66 -39.53 41.21
N PRO A 72 24.49 -38.21 40.97
CA PRO A 72 23.21 -37.61 40.57
C PRO A 72 22.78 -37.96 39.13
N CYS A 73 23.69 -38.48 38.30
CA CYS A 73 23.40 -38.86 36.92
C CYS A 73 22.72 -40.24 36.88
N LYS A 74 21.39 -40.23 36.95
CA LYS A 74 20.54 -41.42 36.86
C LYS A 74 19.73 -41.41 35.57
N GLU A 75 19.19 -42.57 35.21
CA GLU A 75 18.28 -42.68 34.08
C GLU A 75 17.00 -41.90 34.37
N LEU A 76 16.51 -41.20 33.36
CA LEU A 76 15.28 -40.42 33.43
C LEU A 76 14.09 -41.36 33.63
N SER A 77 13.31 -41.14 34.69
CA SER A 77 12.06 -41.88 34.94
C SER A 77 10.86 -41.20 34.28
N HIS A 78 10.83 -39.88 34.35
CA HIS A 78 9.81 -39.05 33.70
C HIS A 78 10.29 -37.61 33.57
N LEU A 79 9.64 -36.86 32.67
CA LEU A 79 9.80 -35.43 32.52
C LEU A 79 8.45 -34.73 32.69
N SER A 80 8.40 -33.66 33.48
CA SER A 80 7.18 -32.86 33.67
C SER A 80 7.42 -31.41 33.29
N VAL A 81 6.45 -30.80 32.63
CA VAL A 81 6.46 -29.38 32.23
C VAL A 81 5.32 -28.70 32.94
N GLU A 82 5.63 -27.63 33.67
CA GLU A 82 4.67 -26.82 34.40
C GLU A 82 3.78 -26.05 33.43
N ALA A 83 2.46 -26.13 33.63
CA ALA A 83 1.50 -25.32 32.91
C ALA A 83 0.18 -25.27 33.68
N ASP A 84 -0.48 -24.11 33.62
CA ASP A 84 -1.79 -23.88 34.19
C ASP A 84 -2.83 -24.83 33.58
N ALA A 85 -3.70 -25.39 34.41
CA ALA A 85 -4.72 -26.34 33.98
C ALA A 85 -5.61 -25.73 32.89
N GLY A 86 -5.83 -26.49 31.80
CA GLY A 86 -6.66 -26.04 30.67
C GLY A 86 -5.97 -25.10 29.68
N THR A 87 -4.73 -24.68 29.93
CA THR A 87 -4.01 -23.75 29.03
C THR A 87 -3.12 -24.44 28.01
N TYR A 88 -2.95 -25.76 28.08
CA TYR A 88 -2.02 -26.50 27.22
C TYR A 88 -2.71 -27.63 26.43
N SER A 89 -2.22 -27.91 25.22
CA SER A 89 -2.76 -28.95 24.33
C SER A 89 -1.71 -29.43 23.30
N ASN A 90 -2.08 -30.40 22.44
CA ASN A 90 -1.29 -30.86 21.30
C ASN A 90 0.14 -31.32 21.64
N ILE A 91 0.30 -32.00 22.79
CA ILE A 91 1.62 -32.43 23.27
C ILE A 91 2.11 -33.61 22.42
N SER A 92 3.34 -33.51 21.93
CA SER A 92 4.03 -34.58 21.19
C SER A 92 5.50 -34.65 21.56
N VAL A 93 6.10 -35.83 21.42
CA VAL A 93 7.50 -36.11 21.77
C VAL A 93 8.19 -36.76 20.58
N SER A 94 9.39 -36.29 20.23
CA SER A 94 10.17 -36.83 19.11
C SER A 94 11.65 -36.96 19.46
N ASN A 95 12.27 -38.06 19.05
CA ASN A 95 13.71 -38.24 19.21
C ASN A 95 14.49 -37.48 18.14
N VAL A 96 15.52 -36.76 18.55
CA VAL A 96 16.48 -36.10 17.65
C VAL A 96 17.76 -36.92 17.56
N SER A 97 18.25 -37.45 18.69
CA SER A 97 19.38 -38.38 18.74
C SER A 97 19.30 -39.28 19.98
N GLY A 98 19.92 -40.46 19.89
CA GLY A 98 19.72 -41.51 20.88
C GLY A 98 18.37 -42.21 20.70
N ASN A 99 17.98 -43.05 21.66
CA ASN A 99 16.85 -43.96 21.55
C ASN A 99 15.90 -43.87 22.76
N MET A 100 15.66 -42.66 23.26
CA MET A 100 14.74 -42.45 24.38
C MET A 100 13.34 -42.98 24.00
N SER A 101 12.70 -43.68 24.93
CA SER A 101 11.31 -44.12 24.78
C SER A 101 10.50 -43.69 25.99
N TYR A 102 9.18 -43.54 25.82
CA TYR A 102 8.24 -43.18 26.88
C TYR A 102 6.97 -44.02 26.76
N GLY A 103 6.26 -44.21 27.87
CA GLY A 103 5.04 -45.02 27.89
C GLY A 103 3.79 -44.21 27.59
N SER A 104 3.66 -43.02 28.19
CA SER A 104 2.45 -42.20 28.07
C SER A 104 2.72 -40.72 28.31
N ILE A 105 1.81 -39.87 27.83
CA ILE A 105 1.73 -38.47 28.21
C ILE A 105 0.51 -38.31 29.11
N ALA A 106 0.73 -37.88 30.35
CA ALA A 106 -0.33 -37.62 31.32
C ALA A 106 -0.56 -36.10 31.44
N ASN A 107 -1.81 -35.67 31.34
CA ASN A 107 -2.22 -34.29 31.58
C ASN A 107 -2.65 -34.14 33.04
N GLY A 108 -2.22 -33.07 33.68
CA GLY A 108 -2.70 -32.65 34.99
C GLY A 108 -4.10 -32.03 34.93
N PRO A 109 -4.71 -31.71 36.09
CA PRO A 109 -4.14 -31.87 37.44
C PRO A 109 -3.94 -33.34 37.86
N ASP A 110 -3.17 -33.56 38.94
CA ASP A 110 -2.82 -34.85 39.55
C ASP A 110 -1.61 -35.59 38.95
N LEU A 111 -0.52 -34.87 38.65
CA LEU A 111 0.76 -35.48 38.24
C LEU A 111 1.49 -36.29 39.34
N GLY A 112 0.86 -36.52 40.49
CA GLY A 112 1.40 -37.26 41.63
C GLY A 112 2.28 -36.39 42.53
N GLN A 113 3.49 -36.86 42.83
CA GLN A 113 4.43 -36.24 43.78
C GLN A 113 5.33 -35.17 43.12
N ASP A 114 4.97 -34.69 41.93
CA ASP A 114 5.70 -33.65 41.24
C ASP A 114 5.45 -32.27 41.89
N PRO A 115 6.45 -31.36 41.84
CA PRO A 115 6.38 -30.10 42.58
C PRO A 115 5.42 -29.07 41.98
N PHE A 116 4.87 -29.33 40.79
CA PHE A 116 3.94 -28.47 40.06
C PHE A 116 2.97 -29.32 39.21
N GLN A 117 1.93 -28.69 38.67
CA GLN A 117 0.99 -29.29 37.71
C GLN A 117 1.33 -28.87 36.28
N GLY A 118 0.74 -29.54 35.29
CA GLY A 118 1.00 -29.32 33.86
C GLY A 118 0.85 -30.64 33.13
N PHE A 119 1.84 -31.05 32.34
CA PHE A 119 1.84 -32.37 31.72
C PHE A 119 3.14 -33.15 31.99
N LYS A 120 3.06 -34.47 31.92
CA LYS A 120 4.15 -35.41 32.23
C LYS A 120 4.35 -36.42 31.11
N VAL A 121 5.56 -36.51 30.59
CA VAL A 121 6.05 -37.61 29.75
C VAL A 121 6.55 -38.70 30.69
N ASP A 122 5.76 -39.76 30.84
CA ASP A 122 5.92 -40.77 31.89
C ASP A 122 6.50 -42.09 31.35
N ASN A 123 7.05 -42.89 32.27
CA ASN A 123 7.70 -44.17 31.99
C ASN A 123 8.79 -44.04 30.92
N THR A 124 9.67 -43.05 31.09
CA THR A 124 10.79 -42.85 30.17
C THR A 124 11.89 -43.88 30.40
N SER A 125 12.62 -44.22 29.35
CA SER A 125 13.81 -45.07 29.43
C SER A 125 14.79 -44.73 28.31
N ASN A 126 16.01 -45.27 28.40
CA ASN A 126 17.11 -45.11 27.44
C ASN A 126 17.67 -43.68 27.34
N PHE A 127 17.66 -42.93 28.45
CA PHE A 127 18.11 -41.54 28.50
C PHE A 127 18.67 -41.19 29.89
N GLY A 128 19.95 -40.83 29.98
CA GLY A 128 20.69 -40.70 31.24
C GLY A 128 21.39 -42.00 31.69
N ASP A 129 22.20 -41.92 32.75
CA ASP A 129 23.03 -43.01 33.30
C ASP A 129 23.87 -43.76 32.26
N GLY A 130 24.74 -43.02 31.56
CA GLY A 130 25.58 -43.57 30.48
C GLY A 130 24.96 -43.48 29.08
N LYS A 131 23.67 -43.09 28.96
CA LYS A 131 22.97 -42.98 27.67
C LYS A 131 22.73 -41.52 27.31
N SER A 132 23.57 -40.97 26.42
CA SER A 132 23.38 -39.62 25.90
C SER A 132 22.28 -39.59 24.82
N GLY A 133 21.69 -38.41 24.62
CA GLY A 133 20.68 -38.24 23.59
C GLY A 133 20.02 -36.87 23.62
N VAL A 134 19.12 -36.66 22.69
CA VAL A 134 18.30 -35.46 22.55
C VAL A 134 16.90 -35.87 22.09
N PHE A 135 15.88 -35.34 22.76
CA PHE A 135 14.50 -35.40 22.27
C PHE A 135 13.85 -34.02 22.38
N THR A 136 12.76 -33.84 21.66
CA THR A 136 11.94 -32.63 21.73
C THR A 136 10.56 -32.93 22.28
N ILE A 137 9.98 -31.92 22.93
CA ILE A 137 8.58 -31.88 23.29
C ILE A 137 7.97 -30.66 22.61
N THR A 138 6.94 -30.87 21.80
CA THR A 138 6.17 -29.79 21.18
C THR A 138 4.78 -29.76 21.79
N TYR A 139 4.29 -28.58 22.18
CA TYR A 139 2.95 -28.37 22.76
C TYR A 139 2.42 -26.97 22.42
N THR A 140 1.12 -26.78 22.57
CA THR A 140 0.45 -25.49 22.41
C THR A 140 0.08 -24.91 23.76
N LEU A 141 0.30 -23.62 24.00
CA LEU A 141 -0.24 -22.83 25.11
C LEU A 141 -1.27 -21.81 24.63
N THR A 142 -2.31 -21.54 25.41
CA THR A 142 -3.26 -20.43 25.14
C THR A 142 -2.66 -19.07 25.51
N SER A 143 -1.72 -19.03 26.45
CA SER A 143 -0.97 -17.84 26.85
C SER A 143 0.43 -18.22 27.33
N LEU A 144 1.43 -17.39 27.03
CA LEU A 144 2.76 -17.55 27.63
C LEU A 144 2.68 -17.38 29.14
N GLN A 145 3.38 -18.25 29.85
CA GLN A 145 3.42 -18.29 31.31
C GLN A 145 4.83 -18.69 31.76
N ASP A 146 5.18 -18.42 33.01
CA ASP A 146 6.40 -18.95 33.59
C ASP A 146 6.26 -20.48 33.69
N GLN A 147 7.31 -21.22 33.33
CA GLN A 147 7.28 -22.68 33.33
C GLN A 147 8.54 -23.27 33.96
N GLN A 148 8.36 -24.28 34.80
CA GLN A 148 9.39 -25.20 35.23
C GLN A 148 9.38 -26.49 34.43
N VAL A 149 10.56 -27.05 34.18
CA VAL A 149 10.74 -28.36 33.54
C VAL A 149 11.52 -29.25 34.50
N LEU A 150 10.86 -30.31 34.96
CA LEU A 150 11.42 -31.32 35.85
C LEU A 150 11.92 -32.51 35.04
N ALA A 151 13.20 -32.84 35.18
CA ALA A 151 13.74 -34.15 34.85
C ALA A 151 13.88 -34.98 36.13
N LYS A 152 13.01 -35.98 36.31
CA LYS A 152 13.09 -36.92 37.43
C LYS A 152 14.02 -38.06 37.06
N ALA A 153 15.06 -38.29 37.85
CA ALA A 153 16.01 -39.38 37.61
C ALA A 153 16.42 -40.03 38.94
N GLY A 154 16.13 -41.33 39.10
CA GLY A 154 16.29 -42.03 40.37
C GLY A 154 15.56 -41.30 41.51
N GLN A 155 16.27 -40.91 42.57
CA GLN A 155 15.71 -40.10 43.67
C GLN A 155 15.74 -38.58 43.40
N TYR A 156 16.50 -38.11 42.41
CA TYR A 156 16.73 -36.69 42.14
C TYR A 156 15.60 -36.04 41.34
N LYS A 157 15.44 -34.72 41.51
CA LYS A 157 14.48 -33.87 40.81
C LYS A 157 15.24 -32.66 40.24
N PHE A 158 15.62 -32.72 38.97
CA PHE A 158 16.38 -31.65 38.33
C PHE A 158 15.44 -30.66 37.65
N ILE A 159 15.43 -29.40 38.07
CA ILE A 159 14.50 -28.38 37.57
C ILE A 159 15.26 -27.34 36.75
N ALA A 160 14.68 -26.97 35.60
CA ALA A 160 15.01 -25.76 34.86
C ALA A 160 13.78 -24.85 34.82
N SER A 161 13.92 -23.59 35.23
CA SER A 161 12.81 -22.61 35.25
C SER A 161 12.97 -21.61 34.12
N PHE A 162 11.91 -21.29 33.40
CA PHE A 162 11.87 -20.31 32.31
C PHE A 162 10.82 -19.25 32.61
N SER A 163 11.18 -17.97 32.41
CA SER A 163 10.21 -16.89 32.51
C SER A 163 9.52 -16.63 31.16
N VAL A 164 8.37 -15.96 31.16
CA VAL A 164 7.72 -15.44 29.95
C VAL A 164 8.71 -14.70 29.03
N ALA A 165 9.59 -13.89 29.61
CA ALA A 165 10.62 -13.17 28.85
C ALA A 165 11.60 -14.11 28.10
N ASN A 166 11.88 -15.30 28.64
CA ASN A 166 12.68 -16.30 27.92
C ASN A 166 11.95 -16.80 26.67
N PHE A 167 10.65 -17.09 26.75
CA PHE A 167 9.85 -17.50 25.59
C PHE A 167 9.73 -16.38 24.55
N GLN A 168 9.47 -15.15 24.98
CA GLN A 168 9.40 -13.98 24.10
C GLN A 168 10.73 -13.73 23.39
N SER A 169 11.88 -13.89 24.07
CA SER A 169 13.18 -13.71 23.45
C SER A 169 13.44 -14.69 22.30
N VAL A 170 13.02 -15.95 22.44
CA VAL A 170 13.14 -16.96 21.38
C VAL A 170 12.17 -16.69 20.24
N MET A 171 10.92 -16.33 20.54
CA MET A 171 9.90 -15.95 19.55
C MET A 171 10.37 -14.78 18.68
N ASN A 172 10.87 -13.72 19.31
CA ASN A 172 11.36 -12.52 18.63
C ASN A 172 12.63 -12.80 17.81
N CYS A 173 13.56 -13.59 18.34
CA CYS A 173 14.77 -14.01 17.62
C CYS A 173 14.42 -14.83 16.37
N ASN A 174 13.37 -15.64 16.43
CA ASN A 174 12.86 -16.43 15.29
C ASN A 174 11.90 -15.65 14.37
N SER A 175 11.61 -14.36 14.64
CA SER A 175 10.64 -13.55 13.89
C SER A 175 9.25 -14.19 13.78
N THR A 176 8.78 -14.80 14.87
CA THR A 176 7.49 -15.53 14.96
C THR A 176 6.53 -14.91 15.96
N ALA A 177 6.72 -13.61 16.23
CA ALA A 177 5.88 -12.82 17.10
C ALA A 177 4.46 -12.68 16.53
N CYS A 178 3.48 -12.52 17.42
CA CYS A 178 2.12 -12.20 17.00
C CYS A 178 2.14 -10.84 16.31
N ILE A 179 1.72 -10.82 15.05
CA ILE A 179 1.25 -9.58 14.43
C ILE A 179 -0.14 -9.31 15.00
N THR A 180 -0.36 -8.09 15.50
CA THR A 180 -1.72 -7.63 15.79
C THR A 180 -2.41 -7.43 14.45
N ASP A 181 -3.62 -7.96 14.32
CA ASP A 181 -4.50 -7.85 13.16
C ASP A 181 -5.91 -7.71 13.76
N SER A 182 -6.32 -6.46 13.93
CA SER A 182 -7.44 -6.06 14.77
C SER A 182 -8.80 -6.28 14.10
N ASP A 183 -8.87 -6.30 12.76
CA ASP A 183 -10.08 -6.60 12.00
C ASP A 183 -10.09 -7.98 11.32
N GLY A 184 -8.97 -8.70 11.36
CA GLY A 184 -8.86 -10.09 10.92
C GLY A 184 -8.86 -10.25 9.40
N ASP A 185 -8.50 -9.20 8.66
CA ASP A 185 -8.47 -9.21 7.20
C ASP A 185 -7.21 -9.91 6.62
N GLY A 186 -6.26 -10.24 7.50
CA GLY A 186 -5.01 -10.93 7.18
C GLY A 186 -3.80 -10.00 6.97
N VAL A 187 -3.98 -8.68 7.12
CA VAL A 187 -2.92 -7.68 7.13
C VAL A 187 -2.61 -7.29 8.59
N ALA A 188 -1.34 -7.19 8.94
CA ALA A 188 -0.97 -6.73 10.28
C ALA A 188 -1.35 -5.26 10.47
N ASP A 189 -1.81 -4.85 11.65
CA ASP A 189 -2.15 -3.46 12.00
C ASP A 189 -1.06 -2.45 11.65
N ALA A 190 0.21 -2.87 11.73
CA ALA A 190 1.36 -2.02 11.43
C ALA A 190 1.60 -1.80 9.92
N GLN A 191 0.92 -2.56 9.07
CA GLN A 191 1.01 -2.56 7.60
C GLN A 191 -0.34 -2.26 6.94
N ASP A 192 -1.39 -2.11 7.74
CA ASP A 192 -2.75 -1.84 7.34
C ASP A 192 -3.06 -0.35 7.57
N ASP A 193 -3.48 0.36 6.53
CA ASP A 193 -3.92 1.75 6.64
C ASP A 193 -5.30 1.89 7.31
N TYR A 194 -6.03 0.77 7.43
CA TYR A 194 -7.40 0.63 7.93
C TYR A 194 -7.53 -0.50 8.97
N PRO A 195 -6.72 -0.54 10.04
CA PRO A 195 -6.59 -1.70 10.95
C PRO A 195 -7.85 -2.07 11.76
N ASN A 196 -8.99 -1.40 11.54
CA ASN A 196 -10.25 -1.71 12.20
C ASN A 196 -11.41 -1.82 11.19
N ASP A 197 -11.12 -1.94 9.88
CA ASP A 197 -12.09 -2.05 8.80
C ASP A 197 -11.63 -3.10 7.78
N GLY A 198 -11.94 -4.38 8.04
CA GLY A 198 -11.49 -5.50 7.21
C GLY A 198 -12.10 -5.55 5.79
N SER A 199 -12.78 -4.50 5.35
CA SER A 199 -13.13 -4.29 3.94
C SER A 199 -12.09 -3.46 3.17
N ARG A 200 -11.16 -2.78 3.86
CA ARG A 200 -10.14 -1.87 3.32
C ARG A 200 -8.80 -2.22 3.97
N ALA A 201 -7.70 -2.06 3.23
CA ALA A 201 -6.37 -2.36 3.75
C ALA A 201 -5.31 -1.35 3.34
N PHE A 202 -5.37 -0.83 2.10
CA PHE A 202 -4.28 -0.01 1.55
C PHE A 202 -4.77 1.25 0.85
N ASN A 203 -4.12 2.37 1.11
CA ASN A 203 -4.20 3.60 0.34
C ASN A 203 -3.16 3.62 -0.78
N ASN A 204 -3.59 4.00 -1.99
CA ASN A 204 -2.70 4.11 -3.15
C ASN A 204 -2.91 5.47 -3.81
N PHE A 205 -2.03 6.42 -3.50
CA PHE A 205 -2.14 7.80 -3.99
C PHE A 205 -1.57 7.98 -5.40
N PHE A 206 -2.29 8.71 -6.23
CA PHE A 206 -1.84 9.18 -7.54
C PHE A 206 -2.20 10.68 -7.73
N PRO A 207 -1.22 11.57 -7.95
CA PRO A 207 0.22 11.31 -7.85
C PRO A 207 0.64 10.89 -6.43
N ALA A 208 1.76 10.17 -6.33
CA ALA A 208 2.21 9.59 -5.05
C ALA A 208 2.69 10.67 -4.05
N GLY A 209 3.27 11.77 -4.56
CA GLY A 209 3.79 12.87 -3.76
C GLY A 209 2.71 13.89 -3.40
N SER A 210 2.79 15.06 -4.05
CA SER A 210 1.80 16.14 -3.93
C SER A 210 0.64 15.97 -4.91
N ASN A 211 -0.28 16.94 -4.92
CA ASN A 211 -1.29 17.03 -5.96
C ASN A 211 -0.61 17.20 -7.33
N GLY A 212 -1.22 16.63 -8.37
CA GLY A 212 -0.91 17.02 -9.74
C GLY A 212 -1.68 18.26 -10.13
N THR A 213 -1.28 18.90 -11.22
CA THR A 213 -2.03 20.03 -11.81
C THR A 213 -2.37 19.73 -13.26
N VAL A 214 -3.62 19.97 -13.63
CA VAL A 214 -4.02 20.12 -15.03
C VAL A 214 -4.32 21.59 -15.30
N ALA A 215 -3.81 22.11 -16.40
CA ALA A 215 -4.03 23.49 -16.82
C ALA A 215 -4.49 23.54 -18.28
N TYR A 216 -5.37 24.47 -18.63
CA TYR A 216 -6.06 24.52 -19.91
C TYR A 216 -6.10 25.93 -20.51
N GLU A 217 -6.18 25.95 -21.84
CA GLU A 217 -6.75 27.02 -22.67
C GLU A 217 -8.17 26.61 -23.09
N ASP A 218 -9.09 27.56 -23.22
CA ASP A 218 -10.51 27.33 -23.54
C ASP A 218 -10.92 27.78 -24.95
N LEU A 219 -10.03 28.47 -25.66
CA LEU A 219 -10.27 29.00 -27.00
C LEU A 219 -10.06 27.99 -28.13
N TRP A 220 -9.65 26.76 -27.84
CA TRP A 220 -9.54 25.66 -28.82
C TRP A 220 -10.78 25.65 -29.75
N PRO A 221 -10.61 25.55 -31.09
CA PRO A 221 -9.39 25.23 -31.81
C PRO A 221 -8.47 26.41 -32.13
N ALA A 222 -8.77 27.63 -31.67
CA ALA A 222 -7.86 28.76 -31.77
C ALA A 222 -6.82 28.72 -30.65
N LYS A 223 -5.59 29.17 -30.92
CA LYS A 223 -4.51 29.19 -29.91
C LYS A 223 -4.76 30.16 -28.76
N GLY A 224 -5.42 31.29 -29.01
CA GLY A 224 -5.61 32.32 -27.98
C GLY A 224 -4.33 33.10 -27.65
N ASP A 225 -4.26 33.63 -26.44
CA ASP A 225 -3.08 34.30 -25.86
C ASP A 225 -2.10 33.35 -25.17
N PHE A 226 -2.48 32.08 -25.00
CA PHE A 226 -1.58 30.96 -24.69
C PHE A 226 -0.91 31.07 -23.32
N ASP A 227 -1.64 31.57 -22.33
CA ASP A 227 -1.18 31.69 -20.96
C ASP A 227 -1.42 30.41 -20.13
N LEU A 228 -2.23 29.47 -20.62
CA LEU A 228 -2.64 28.20 -20.01
C LEU A 228 -3.24 28.37 -18.61
N ASN A 229 -3.95 29.46 -18.36
CA ASN A 229 -4.60 29.70 -17.07
C ASN A 229 -6.15 29.78 -17.14
N ASP A 230 -6.78 29.54 -18.30
CA ASP A 230 -8.24 29.52 -18.47
C ASP A 230 -8.94 28.52 -17.54
N LEU A 231 -8.21 27.47 -17.13
CA LEU A 231 -8.49 26.69 -15.93
C LEU A 231 -7.18 26.13 -15.38
N VAL A 232 -6.93 26.32 -14.08
CA VAL A 232 -5.84 25.64 -13.36
C VAL A 232 -6.46 24.85 -12.22
N LEU A 233 -6.31 23.53 -12.29
CA LEU A 233 -6.97 22.61 -11.39
C LEU A 233 -5.98 21.60 -10.81
N ASN A 234 -5.91 21.55 -9.48
CA ASN A 234 -5.15 20.52 -8.79
C ASN A 234 -5.99 19.27 -8.64
N TYR A 235 -5.37 18.10 -8.75
CA TYR A 235 -6.03 16.82 -8.54
C TYR A 235 -5.18 15.86 -7.70
N ARG A 236 -5.85 14.97 -6.98
CA ARG A 236 -5.23 13.80 -6.36
C ARG A 236 -6.25 12.67 -6.21
N PHE A 237 -5.87 11.48 -6.62
CA PHE A 237 -6.63 10.27 -6.42
C PHE A 237 -6.06 9.46 -5.27
N ASN A 238 -6.93 8.85 -4.49
CA ASN A 238 -6.61 7.77 -3.57
C ASN A 238 -7.41 6.53 -3.97
N THR A 239 -6.72 5.48 -4.41
CA THR A 239 -7.33 4.17 -4.67
C THR A 239 -7.20 3.32 -3.41
N VAL A 240 -8.33 3.05 -2.77
CA VAL A 240 -8.39 2.20 -1.58
C VAL A 240 -8.64 0.77 -2.02
N THR A 241 -7.82 -0.16 -1.55
CA THR A 241 -7.96 -1.59 -1.85
C THR A 241 -8.12 -2.42 -0.59
N ASN A 242 -8.75 -3.58 -0.69
CA ASN A 242 -8.81 -4.58 0.38
C ASN A 242 -7.51 -5.40 0.49
N ALA A 243 -7.40 -6.28 1.50
CA ALA A 243 -6.24 -7.17 1.70
C ALA A 243 -5.85 -8.01 0.47
N SER A 244 -6.82 -8.29 -0.41
CA SER A 244 -6.61 -9.02 -1.68
C SER A 244 -6.25 -8.11 -2.87
N ASN A 245 -5.95 -6.83 -2.64
CA ASN A 245 -5.62 -5.81 -3.65
C ASN A 245 -6.74 -5.54 -4.68
N ASN A 246 -8.00 -5.78 -4.32
CA ASN A 246 -9.15 -5.37 -5.13
C ASN A 246 -9.60 -3.98 -4.69
N VAL A 247 -9.99 -3.14 -5.65
CA VAL A 247 -10.45 -1.78 -5.42
C VAL A 247 -11.78 -1.79 -4.68
N VAL A 248 -11.85 -1.00 -3.62
CA VAL A 248 -13.04 -0.75 -2.81
C VAL A 248 -13.63 0.60 -3.19
N GLU A 249 -12.79 1.64 -3.21
CA GLU A 249 -13.17 2.98 -3.61
C GLU A 249 -12.00 3.70 -4.29
N ILE A 250 -12.33 4.65 -5.16
CA ILE A 250 -11.39 5.66 -5.65
C ILE A 250 -11.95 7.01 -5.27
N ILE A 251 -11.16 7.77 -4.50
CA ILE A 251 -11.49 9.11 -4.05
C ILE A 251 -10.64 10.10 -4.85
N GLY A 252 -11.27 10.85 -5.75
CA GLY A 252 -10.62 11.93 -6.50
C GLY A 252 -10.94 13.28 -5.88
N THR A 253 -9.91 13.99 -5.41
CA THR A 253 -10.02 15.38 -4.97
C THR A 253 -9.60 16.30 -6.10
N PHE A 254 -10.41 17.31 -6.41
CA PHE A 254 -10.17 18.28 -7.47
C PHE A 254 -10.34 19.70 -6.91
N THR A 255 -9.35 20.57 -7.08
CA THR A 255 -9.38 21.95 -6.54
C THR A 255 -9.17 22.95 -7.66
N ILE A 256 -10.17 23.78 -7.96
CA ILE A 256 -10.03 24.91 -8.88
C ILE A 256 -9.14 25.95 -8.19
N ARG A 257 -7.93 26.18 -8.70
CA ARG A 257 -6.97 27.15 -8.14
C ARG A 257 -7.18 28.54 -8.74
N SER A 258 -7.41 28.57 -10.05
CA SER A 258 -7.72 29.76 -10.84
C SER A 258 -8.44 29.38 -12.13
N PHE A 259 -9.04 30.38 -12.78
CA PHE A 259 -9.52 30.27 -14.16
C PHE A 259 -9.55 31.67 -14.78
N GLY A 260 -8.72 31.95 -15.79
CA GLY A 260 -8.62 33.21 -16.53
C GLY A 260 -9.69 33.40 -17.62
N ALA A 261 -10.71 32.57 -17.64
CA ALA A 261 -11.68 32.51 -18.72
C ALA A 261 -12.89 33.45 -18.55
N SER A 262 -13.37 34.03 -19.65
CA SER A 262 -14.72 34.63 -19.69
C SER A 262 -15.84 33.59 -19.90
N TYR A 263 -15.49 32.41 -20.39
CA TYR A 263 -16.42 31.31 -20.61
C TYR A 263 -16.79 30.58 -19.31
N ASN A 264 -18.01 30.04 -19.31
CA ASN A 264 -18.52 29.23 -18.20
C ASN A 264 -18.08 27.78 -18.43
N ASN A 265 -16.88 27.43 -17.96
CA ASN A 265 -16.28 26.14 -18.26
C ASN A 265 -16.65 25.08 -17.21
N GLY A 266 -16.88 23.86 -17.67
CA GLY A 266 -17.03 22.67 -16.83
C GLY A 266 -15.77 21.79 -16.88
N PHE A 267 -15.70 20.77 -16.03
CA PHE A 267 -14.58 19.83 -15.99
C PHE A 267 -15.07 18.40 -15.78
N GLY A 268 -14.47 17.46 -16.51
CA GLY A 268 -14.73 16.03 -16.38
C GLY A 268 -13.50 15.20 -16.68
N PHE A 269 -13.63 13.89 -16.53
CA PHE A 269 -12.61 12.94 -16.95
C PHE A 269 -13.21 11.60 -17.38
N GLN A 270 -12.53 10.90 -18.29
CA GLN A 270 -12.83 9.51 -18.63
C GLN A 270 -11.84 8.57 -17.96
N LEU A 271 -12.33 7.40 -17.54
CA LEU A 271 -11.47 6.28 -17.21
C LEU A 271 -10.91 5.67 -18.51
N PRO A 272 -9.65 5.19 -18.51
CA PRO A 272 -9.05 4.62 -19.71
C PRO A 272 -9.69 3.27 -20.10
N ASN A 273 -10.25 2.56 -19.11
CA ASN A 273 -10.77 1.21 -19.25
C ASN A 273 -12.20 1.18 -19.80
N THR A 274 -12.36 0.53 -20.95
CA THR A 274 -13.66 0.28 -21.61
C THR A 274 -14.41 -0.95 -21.08
N ASN A 275 -13.73 -1.81 -20.29
CA ASN A 275 -14.28 -3.07 -19.77
C ASN A 275 -14.81 -2.95 -18.33
N LEU A 276 -14.72 -1.76 -17.73
CA LEU A 276 -15.38 -1.50 -16.46
C LEU A 276 -16.89 -1.41 -16.72
N ASN A 277 -17.65 -2.30 -16.09
CA ASN A 277 -19.10 -2.25 -16.12
C ASN A 277 -19.56 -1.16 -15.16
N THR A 278 -20.11 -0.08 -15.70
CA THR A 278 -20.58 1.08 -14.91
C THR A 278 -21.70 0.73 -13.94
N ALA A 279 -22.38 -0.42 -14.12
CA ALA A 279 -23.34 -0.93 -13.15
C ALA A 279 -22.70 -1.36 -11.81
N ASP A 280 -21.40 -1.69 -11.81
CA ASP A 280 -20.68 -2.17 -10.62
C ASP A 280 -20.08 -1.04 -9.78
N VAL A 281 -20.24 0.21 -10.22
CA VAL A 281 -19.57 1.36 -9.63
C VAL A 281 -20.55 2.51 -9.50
N THR A 282 -20.67 3.04 -8.28
CA THR A 282 -21.47 4.25 -8.01
C THR A 282 -20.54 5.44 -7.83
N VAL A 283 -20.82 6.53 -8.54
CA VAL A 283 -20.09 7.79 -8.51
C VAL A 283 -20.92 8.84 -7.76
N THR A 284 -20.32 9.53 -6.80
CA THR A 284 -20.96 10.61 -6.04
C THR A 284 -20.01 11.80 -5.87
N GLY A 285 -20.55 12.95 -5.43
CA GLY A 285 -19.76 14.14 -5.08
C GLY A 285 -19.61 15.19 -6.19
N PHE A 286 -20.18 14.96 -7.37
CA PHE A 286 -20.23 15.93 -8.47
C PHE A 286 -21.12 17.15 -8.12
N SER A 287 -20.87 18.29 -8.76
CA SER A 287 -21.68 19.51 -8.60
C SER A 287 -22.16 20.04 -9.94
N LEU A 288 -23.42 19.74 -10.27
CA LEU A 288 -24.01 20.08 -11.57
C LEU A 288 -25.21 21.03 -11.36
N ASN A 289 -25.02 22.31 -11.67
CA ASN A 289 -26.02 23.36 -11.50
C ASN A 289 -26.63 23.84 -12.82
N ARG A 290 -26.19 23.28 -13.94
CA ARG A 290 -26.56 23.64 -15.31
C ARG A 290 -27.21 22.46 -16.04
N ALA A 291 -28.21 22.75 -16.86
CA ALA A 291 -29.06 21.73 -17.48
C ALA A 291 -28.51 21.20 -18.82
N TYR A 292 -27.19 20.97 -18.94
CA TYR A 292 -26.57 20.45 -20.17
C TYR A 292 -25.80 19.13 -20.00
N ILE A 293 -25.70 18.63 -18.76
CA ILE A 293 -25.14 17.32 -18.41
C ILE A 293 -26.27 16.37 -18.03
N THR A 294 -26.16 15.10 -18.39
CA THR A 294 -27.11 14.06 -17.98
C THR A 294 -26.36 12.86 -17.46
N LEU A 295 -26.59 12.53 -16.19
CA LEU A 295 -26.02 11.38 -15.51
C LEU A 295 -27.03 10.22 -15.45
N ASP A 296 -26.53 8.99 -15.42
CA ASP A 296 -27.34 7.81 -15.09
C ASP A 296 -27.55 7.65 -13.58
N GLY A 297 -28.27 6.60 -13.17
CA GLY A 297 -28.57 6.33 -11.75
C GLY A 297 -27.33 6.02 -10.89
N ASN A 298 -26.19 5.71 -11.51
CA ASN A 298 -24.93 5.44 -10.84
C ASN A 298 -23.97 6.64 -10.91
N GLY A 299 -24.41 7.78 -11.43
CA GLY A 299 -23.62 9.01 -11.49
C GLY A 299 -22.65 9.10 -12.67
N TRP A 300 -22.72 8.18 -13.65
CA TRP A 300 -21.92 8.25 -14.87
C TRP A 300 -22.56 9.15 -15.90
N GLU A 301 -21.75 9.84 -16.70
CA GLU A 301 -22.30 10.59 -17.82
C GLU A 301 -22.85 9.65 -18.90
N THR A 302 -24.13 9.85 -19.25
CA THR A 302 -24.82 9.07 -20.27
C THR A 302 -24.30 9.35 -21.69
N GLY A 303 -24.45 8.39 -22.60
CA GLY A 303 -24.10 8.57 -24.01
C GLY A 303 -22.59 8.54 -24.30
N GLN A 304 -21.83 7.87 -23.44
CA GLN A 304 -20.38 7.74 -23.54
C GLN A 304 -19.95 6.34 -23.96
N ASN A 305 -18.80 6.26 -24.64
CA ASN A 305 -18.15 5.00 -25.01
C ASN A 305 -17.15 4.49 -23.96
N LYS A 306 -16.83 5.34 -22.97
CA LYS A 306 -16.02 5.01 -21.79
C LYS A 306 -16.70 5.54 -20.53
N PRO A 307 -16.48 4.93 -19.36
CA PRO A 307 -16.92 5.50 -18.09
C PRO A 307 -16.41 6.92 -17.94
N THR A 308 -17.32 7.88 -17.79
CA THR A 308 -17.03 9.31 -17.82
C THR A 308 -17.69 9.97 -16.62
N VAL A 309 -16.92 10.74 -15.87
CA VAL A 309 -17.38 11.51 -14.71
C VAL A 309 -17.30 12.99 -15.05
N ILE A 310 -18.35 13.74 -14.72
CA ILE A 310 -18.31 15.20 -14.72
C ILE A 310 -18.18 15.66 -13.26
N VAL A 311 -17.13 16.43 -12.96
CA VAL A 311 -16.84 16.89 -11.60
C VAL A 311 -17.71 18.10 -11.27
N TYR A 312 -17.70 19.09 -12.17
CA TYR A 312 -18.56 20.26 -12.11
C TYR A 312 -18.87 20.79 -13.51
N ASP A 313 -19.92 21.59 -13.64
CA ASP A 313 -20.40 22.12 -14.92
C ASP A 313 -20.25 23.63 -15.10
N ASN A 314 -19.81 24.37 -14.08
CA ASN A 314 -19.44 25.76 -14.23
C ASN A 314 -18.48 26.26 -13.15
N THR A 315 -17.30 26.75 -13.55
CA THR A 315 -16.33 27.39 -12.64
C THR A 315 -16.95 28.56 -11.86
N TYR A 316 -17.76 29.41 -12.49
CA TYR A 316 -18.35 30.60 -11.87
C TYR A 316 -19.38 30.29 -10.75
N ASP A 317 -19.97 29.10 -10.75
CA ASP A 317 -20.90 28.70 -9.67
C ASP A 317 -20.16 28.36 -8.37
N HIS A 318 -18.84 28.16 -8.44
CA HIS A 318 -18.01 27.69 -7.32
C HIS A 318 -16.97 28.70 -6.87
N MET A 319 -16.46 29.51 -7.79
CA MET A 319 -15.57 30.62 -7.51
C MET A 319 -16.12 31.88 -8.20
N PRO A 320 -17.05 32.61 -7.56
CA PRO A 320 -17.69 33.76 -8.17
C PRO A 320 -16.69 34.87 -8.52
N TRP A 321 -16.90 35.52 -9.66
CA TRP A 321 -16.07 36.62 -10.13
C TRP A 321 -16.06 37.79 -9.13
N PRO A 322 -14.89 38.27 -8.69
CA PRO A 322 -14.81 39.34 -7.69
C PRO A 322 -15.03 40.75 -8.24
N GLY A 323 -15.27 40.92 -9.54
CA GLY A 323 -15.60 42.24 -10.14
C GLY A 323 -14.44 43.01 -10.77
N GLY A 324 -13.31 42.35 -11.08
CA GLY A 324 -12.18 42.95 -11.79
C GLY A 324 -11.41 41.90 -12.61
N GLY A 325 -10.70 42.35 -13.66
CA GLY A 325 -9.96 41.46 -14.56
C GLY A 325 -10.86 40.53 -15.40
N ILE A 326 -10.24 39.50 -15.99
CA ILE A 326 -10.92 38.36 -16.61
C ILE A 326 -10.74 37.18 -15.66
N GLY A 327 -11.80 36.40 -15.43
CA GLY A 327 -11.69 35.21 -14.60
C GLY A 327 -11.39 35.49 -13.13
N VAL A 328 -10.82 34.49 -12.45
CA VAL A 328 -10.56 34.49 -11.01
C VAL A 328 -9.15 33.99 -10.72
N ASN A 329 -8.45 34.70 -9.83
CA ASN A 329 -7.09 34.42 -9.38
C ASN A 329 -6.03 34.39 -10.51
N THR A 330 -6.17 35.20 -11.56
CA THR A 330 -5.16 35.36 -12.63
C THR A 330 -4.56 36.78 -12.70
N ASP A 331 -5.22 37.78 -12.10
CA ASP A 331 -4.67 39.14 -11.91
C ASP A 331 -4.15 39.31 -10.46
N PRO A 332 -2.83 39.48 -10.24
CA PRO A 332 -2.25 39.67 -8.91
C PRO A 332 -2.72 40.94 -8.17
N ASN A 333 -3.38 41.88 -8.86
CA ASN A 333 -3.99 43.06 -8.23
C ASN A 333 -5.48 42.86 -7.95
N GLY A 334 -6.06 41.75 -8.41
CA GLY A 334 -7.44 41.37 -8.18
C GLY A 334 -7.69 40.91 -6.74
N THR A 335 -8.96 40.82 -6.37
CA THR A 335 -9.35 40.22 -5.08
C THR A 335 -9.18 38.71 -5.16
N TYR A 336 -8.39 38.14 -4.24
CA TYR A 336 -8.23 36.70 -4.12
C TYR A 336 -9.55 36.03 -3.72
N VAL A 337 -9.95 35.00 -4.47
CA VAL A 337 -11.09 34.15 -4.17
C VAL A 337 -10.59 32.80 -3.69
N GLN A 338 -11.16 32.28 -2.60
CA GLN A 338 -10.75 31.00 -2.06
C GLN A 338 -10.99 29.85 -3.07
N PRO A 339 -9.99 28.99 -3.32
CA PRO A 339 -10.13 27.82 -4.18
C PRO A 339 -11.29 26.91 -3.78
N ALA A 340 -12.07 26.47 -4.76
CA ALA A 340 -13.16 25.51 -4.55
C ALA A 340 -12.65 24.07 -4.71
N THR A 341 -13.00 23.19 -3.78
CA THR A 341 -12.58 21.77 -3.79
C THR A 341 -13.78 20.84 -3.88
N PHE A 342 -13.65 19.82 -4.72
CA PHE A 342 -14.62 18.75 -4.95
C PHE A 342 -13.99 17.42 -4.58
N THR A 343 -14.80 16.51 -4.04
CA THR A 343 -14.40 15.13 -3.76
C THR A 343 -15.36 14.21 -4.49
N ILE A 344 -14.86 13.57 -5.54
CA ILE A 344 -15.57 12.51 -6.26
C ILE A 344 -15.22 11.19 -5.63
N THR A 345 -16.24 10.43 -5.22
CA THR A 345 -16.06 9.07 -4.71
C THR A 345 -16.68 8.07 -5.68
N MET A 346 -15.84 7.20 -6.22
CA MET A 346 -16.25 6.04 -7.02
C MET A 346 -16.19 4.80 -6.11
N THR A 347 -17.35 4.25 -5.74
CA THR A 347 -17.46 3.06 -4.88
C THR A 347 -17.70 1.83 -5.72
N PHE A 348 -16.90 0.78 -5.54
CA PHE A 348 -16.91 -0.44 -6.35
C PHE A 348 -17.59 -1.59 -5.62
N ASN A 349 -18.32 -2.43 -6.36
CA ASN A 349 -18.75 -3.73 -5.85
C ASN A 349 -17.54 -4.57 -5.44
N SER A 350 -17.58 -5.15 -4.24
CA SER A 350 -16.45 -5.88 -3.65
C SER A 350 -15.89 -6.96 -4.57
N GLY A 351 -14.55 -6.97 -4.73
CA GLY A 351 -13.83 -7.99 -5.49
C GLY A 351 -13.97 -7.90 -7.03
N SER A 352 -14.57 -6.84 -7.55
CA SER A 352 -14.88 -6.76 -9.00
C SER A 352 -13.69 -6.33 -9.87
N TYR A 353 -12.79 -5.51 -9.34
CA TYR A 353 -11.70 -4.90 -10.10
C TYR A 353 -10.42 -4.75 -9.27
N THR A 354 -9.27 -4.94 -9.91
CA THR A 354 -7.95 -4.54 -9.41
C THR A 354 -7.60 -3.12 -9.84
N ALA A 355 -6.66 -2.47 -9.15
CA ALA A 355 -6.22 -1.10 -9.50
C ALA A 355 -5.73 -1.01 -10.94
N ALA A 356 -4.97 -2.00 -11.42
CA ALA A 356 -4.47 -2.07 -12.79
C ALA A 356 -5.60 -2.22 -13.83
N GLN A 357 -6.71 -2.87 -13.49
CA GLN A 357 -7.87 -2.93 -14.37
C GLN A 357 -8.58 -1.59 -14.46
N VAL A 358 -8.68 -0.83 -13.37
CA VAL A 358 -9.27 0.52 -13.41
C VAL A 358 -8.35 1.50 -14.14
N GLY A 359 -7.05 1.48 -13.81
CA GLY A 359 -6.00 2.25 -14.47
C GLY A 359 -6.13 3.76 -14.25
N ILE A 360 -6.52 4.21 -13.06
CA ILE A 360 -6.81 5.63 -12.77
C ILE A 360 -5.64 6.57 -13.07
N GLU A 361 -4.41 6.07 -13.02
CA GLU A 361 -3.20 6.81 -13.37
C GLU A 361 -3.15 7.25 -14.84
N ASN A 362 -3.98 6.66 -15.71
CA ASN A 362 -4.14 7.01 -17.11
C ASN A 362 -5.51 7.67 -17.40
N PHE A 363 -6.12 8.32 -16.40
CA PHE A 363 -7.35 9.09 -16.61
C PHE A 363 -7.19 10.14 -17.71
N ASN A 364 -8.27 10.39 -18.45
CA ASN A 364 -8.34 11.38 -19.53
C ASN A 364 -9.14 12.60 -19.04
N PRO A 365 -8.51 13.61 -18.43
CA PRO A 365 -9.20 14.82 -18.01
C PRO A 365 -9.53 15.71 -19.21
N PHE A 366 -10.64 16.45 -19.12
CA PHE A 366 -11.05 17.39 -20.15
C PHE A 366 -11.82 18.59 -19.60
N LEU A 367 -11.63 19.73 -20.26
CA LEU A 367 -12.42 20.94 -20.09
C LEU A 367 -13.67 20.85 -20.97
N ILE A 368 -14.82 21.27 -20.45
CA ILE A 368 -16.04 21.50 -21.25
C ILE A 368 -16.17 23.02 -21.45
N VAL A 369 -16.04 23.47 -22.69
CA VAL A 369 -15.95 24.90 -22.99
C VAL A 369 -17.33 25.54 -23.00
N ASN A 370 -17.49 26.60 -22.21
CA ASN A 370 -18.64 27.51 -22.23
C ASN A 370 -20.03 26.83 -22.21
N GLN A 371 -20.20 25.81 -21.35
CA GLN A 371 -21.42 24.99 -21.26
C GLN A 371 -21.84 24.29 -22.57
N ASN A 372 -20.98 24.29 -23.59
CA ASN A 372 -21.22 23.56 -24.82
C ASN A 372 -20.69 22.14 -24.66
N ARG A 373 -21.59 21.17 -24.44
CA ARG A 373 -21.17 19.79 -24.18
C ARG A 373 -20.29 19.21 -25.28
N SER A 374 -20.49 19.56 -26.54
CA SER A 374 -19.68 18.98 -27.61
C SER A 374 -18.31 19.65 -27.80
N LYS A 375 -18.02 20.74 -27.09
CA LYS A 375 -16.75 21.45 -27.19
C LYS A 375 -15.88 21.08 -26.00
N GLU A 376 -14.93 20.18 -26.23
CA GLU A 376 -14.06 19.59 -25.22
C GLU A 376 -12.60 19.87 -25.54
N VAL A 377 -11.78 20.17 -24.52
CA VAL A 377 -10.31 20.27 -24.65
C VAL A 377 -9.68 19.18 -23.79
N HIS A 378 -8.86 18.32 -24.40
CA HIS A 378 -8.16 17.25 -23.71
C HIS A 378 -6.64 17.45 -23.74
N LEU A 379 -5.92 16.64 -22.96
CA LEU A 379 -4.47 16.52 -23.05
C LEU A 379 -4.01 16.07 -24.46
N PRO A 380 -2.78 16.43 -24.87
CA PRO A 380 -2.22 16.06 -26.16
C PRO A 380 -2.34 14.56 -26.47
N ASN A 381 -2.88 14.26 -27.64
CA ASN A 381 -3.09 12.89 -28.16
C ASN A 381 -4.04 12.01 -27.34
N PHE A 382 -4.72 12.55 -26.33
CA PHE A 382 -5.88 11.88 -25.76
C PHE A 382 -7.06 12.00 -26.72
N ALA A 383 -7.75 10.89 -26.94
CA ALA A 383 -8.93 10.89 -27.78
C ALA A 383 -10.07 11.66 -27.09
N PRO A 384 -10.94 12.35 -27.87
CA PRO A 384 -12.15 12.97 -27.36
C PRO A 384 -13.10 11.98 -26.68
N THR A 385 -14.04 12.51 -25.90
CA THR A 385 -15.20 11.69 -25.49
C THR A 385 -16.15 11.43 -26.67
N ALA A 386 -17.14 10.54 -26.48
CA ALA A 386 -18.11 10.23 -27.54
C ALA A 386 -19.01 11.43 -27.91
N LYS A 387 -19.02 12.49 -27.09
CA LYS A 387 -19.84 13.69 -27.28
C LYS A 387 -19.11 14.83 -27.98
N ALA A 388 -17.80 14.74 -28.19
CA ALA A 388 -17.04 15.82 -28.81
C ALA A 388 -17.46 16.03 -30.28
N ASP A 389 -17.53 17.29 -30.69
CA ASP A 389 -17.76 17.69 -32.07
C ASP A 389 -16.48 17.52 -32.89
N GLN A 390 -16.43 16.42 -33.65
CA GLN A 390 -15.27 16.10 -34.47
C GLN A 390 -15.07 17.06 -35.66
N SER A 391 -16.05 17.91 -35.98
CA SER A 391 -15.92 18.89 -37.08
C SER A 391 -14.95 20.05 -36.75
N LEU A 392 -14.59 20.20 -35.48
CA LEU A 392 -13.61 21.19 -35.02
C LEU A 392 -12.16 20.71 -35.19
N PHE A 393 -11.92 19.40 -35.37
CA PHE A 393 -10.58 18.86 -35.55
C PHE A 393 -9.96 19.27 -36.88
N GLY A 394 -8.69 19.67 -36.85
CA GLY A 394 -7.95 20.13 -38.03
C GLY A 394 -8.38 21.53 -38.50
N THR A 395 -8.99 22.34 -37.62
CA THR A 395 -9.48 23.69 -37.95
C THR A 395 -8.71 24.75 -37.18
N VAL A 396 -8.66 25.97 -37.73
CA VAL A 396 -7.97 27.13 -37.12
C VAL A 396 -6.50 26.78 -36.82
N ASP A 397 -6.12 26.63 -35.55
CA ASP A 397 -4.75 26.30 -35.13
C ASP A 397 -4.61 24.81 -34.73
N ASP A 398 -5.72 24.07 -34.62
CA ASP A 398 -5.75 22.64 -34.31
C ASP A 398 -5.30 21.79 -35.50
N ASP A 399 -4.37 20.87 -35.24
CA ASP A 399 -3.83 19.90 -36.18
C ASP A 399 -4.21 18.46 -35.76
N SER A 400 -5.38 18.30 -35.14
CA SER A 400 -5.90 16.97 -34.78
C SER A 400 -6.19 16.15 -36.04
N ASN A 401 -5.74 14.90 -36.01
CA ASN A 401 -6.02 13.91 -37.04
C ASN A 401 -6.30 12.55 -36.37
N SER A 402 -7.58 12.19 -36.35
CA SER A 402 -8.04 10.95 -35.72
C SER A 402 -7.44 9.69 -36.32
N GLY A 403 -7.09 9.71 -37.61
CA GLY A 403 -6.46 8.59 -38.32
C GLY A 403 -5.03 8.30 -37.87
N SER A 404 -4.32 9.29 -37.32
CA SER A 404 -2.97 9.12 -36.76
C SER A 404 -2.96 9.10 -35.22
N GLY A 405 -4.12 9.29 -34.57
CA GLY A 405 -4.21 9.42 -33.12
C GLY A 405 -3.61 10.72 -32.58
N ARG A 406 -3.52 11.74 -33.43
CA ARG A 406 -3.06 13.09 -33.08
C ARG A 406 -4.27 13.91 -32.68
N TYR A 407 -4.23 14.51 -31.49
CA TYR A 407 -5.35 15.32 -30.99
C TYR A 407 -4.86 16.49 -30.13
N TYR A 408 -5.59 17.60 -30.15
CA TYR A 408 -5.45 18.76 -29.25
C TYR A 408 -4.03 19.33 -29.21
N VAL A 409 -3.40 19.40 -30.37
CA VAL A 409 -2.11 20.07 -30.56
C VAL A 409 -2.11 20.88 -31.85
N THR A 410 -1.31 21.95 -31.88
CA THR A 410 -1.05 22.70 -33.12
C THR A 410 -0.12 21.93 -34.05
N GLU A 411 0.10 22.44 -35.27
CA GLU A 411 1.07 21.88 -36.23
C GLU A 411 2.47 21.70 -35.60
N ASN A 412 2.87 22.61 -34.71
CA ASN A 412 4.15 22.58 -34.00
C ASN A 412 4.11 21.81 -32.66
N ASN A 413 3.05 21.03 -32.38
CA ASN A 413 2.87 20.28 -31.12
C ASN A 413 2.61 21.13 -29.87
N LEU A 414 2.22 22.40 -30.01
CA LEU A 414 1.82 23.20 -28.84
C LEU A 414 0.44 22.73 -28.33
N PRO A 415 0.29 22.46 -27.02
CA PRO A 415 -0.94 21.89 -26.48
C PRO A 415 -1.90 22.95 -25.93
N TRP A 416 -3.21 22.68 -25.93
CA TRP A 416 -4.20 23.47 -25.17
C TRP A 416 -4.41 22.98 -23.73
N ALA A 417 -3.77 21.88 -23.35
CA ALA A 417 -3.86 21.35 -22.00
C ALA A 417 -2.55 20.69 -21.59
N ILE A 418 -2.19 20.84 -20.32
CA ILE A 418 -0.98 20.24 -19.73
C ILE A 418 -1.32 19.53 -18.43
N ASN A 419 -0.50 18.53 -18.08
CA ASN A 419 -0.62 17.79 -16.82
C ASN A 419 0.77 17.63 -16.19
N THR A 420 0.94 18.13 -14.98
CA THR A 420 2.16 17.96 -14.19
C THR A 420 1.91 17.05 -12.98
N PRO A 421 2.88 16.21 -12.59
CA PRO A 421 2.75 15.32 -11.43
C PRO A 421 2.89 16.06 -10.09
N THR A 422 3.09 17.38 -10.14
CA THR A 422 3.23 18.29 -8.99
C THR A 422 2.35 19.51 -9.22
N GLU A 423 2.13 20.28 -8.15
CA GLU A 423 1.48 21.59 -8.26
C GLU A 423 2.29 22.50 -9.19
N LEU A 424 1.58 23.16 -10.11
CA LEU A 424 2.13 24.13 -11.06
C LEU A 424 1.63 25.52 -10.69
N GLU A 425 2.56 26.47 -10.53
CA GLU A 425 2.23 27.89 -10.46
C GLU A 425 1.77 28.36 -11.85
N TRP A 426 0.72 29.17 -11.91
CA TRP A 426 0.19 29.62 -13.19
C TRP A 426 0.62 31.04 -13.52
N THR A 427 0.56 31.34 -14.81
CA THR A 427 0.85 32.65 -15.37
C THR A 427 -0.17 33.68 -14.90
N LYS A 428 0.22 34.96 -14.97
CA LYS A 428 -0.76 36.05 -14.94
C LYS A 428 -1.59 36.03 -16.21
N GLU A 429 -2.80 36.56 -16.13
CA GLU A 429 -3.69 36.78 -17.27
C GLU A 429 -2.95 37.39 -18.47
N LYS A 430 -3.09 36.78 -19.66
CA LYS A 430 -2.48 37.15 -20.95
C LYS A 430 -0.96 37.00 -21.04
N VAL A 431 -0.32 36.45 -20.02
CA VAL A 431 1.11 36.21 -20.05
C VAL A 431 1.36 34.82 -20.61
N ASP A 432 1.66 34.77 -21.91
CA ASP A 432 2.06 33.56 -22.63
C ASP A 432 2.99 32.68 -21.77
N ILE A 433 2.62 31.41 -21.59
CA ILE A 433 3.33 30.44 -20.74
C ILE A 433 4.81 30.32 -21.12
N ILE A 434 5.17 30.52 -22.40
CA ILE A 434 6.55 30.44 -22.87
C ILE A 434 7.42 31.53 -22.25
N LYS A 435 6.82 32.68 -21.87
CA LYS A 435 7.52 33.76 -21.15
C LYS A 435 7.76 33.41 -19.68
N ALA A 436 6.85 32.67 -19.06
CA ALA A 436 7.00 32.24 -17.68
C ALA A 436 7.91 31.02 -17.56
N TYR A 437 7.74 30.04 -18.45
CA TYR A 437 8.45 28.77 -18.47
C TYR A 437 9.31 28.65 -19.74
N GLN A 438 10.58 29.03 -19.62
CA GLN A 438 11.51 29.28 -20.73
C GLN A 438 11.86 28.04 -21.56
N HIS A 439 11.55 26.84 -21.05
CA HIS A 439 11.78 25.56 -21.75
C HIS A 439 10.49 24.85 -22.17
N PHE A 440 9.32 25.47 -21.94
CA PHE A 440 8.03 24.89 -22.27
C PHE A 440 7.87 24.60 -23.76
N GLU A 441 8.21 25.56 -24.63
CA GLU A 441 8.09 25.41 -26.09
C GLU A 441 8.94 24.24 -26.59
N ALA A 442 10.23 24.21 -26.24
CA ALA A 442 11.13 23.11 -26.63
C ALA A 442 10.65 21.74 -26.13
N TRP A 443 10.08 21.69 -24.92
CA TRP A 443 9.45 20.47 -24.39
C TRP A 443 8.24 20.04 -25.23
N ALA A 444 7.32 20.96 -25.51
CA ALA A 444 6.11 20.68 -26.28
C ALA A 444 6.43 20.26 -27.73
N GLU A 445 7.24 21.05 -28.44
CA GLU A 445 7.63 20.81 -29.84
C GLU A 445 8.36 19.47 -30.02
N SER A 446 9.16 19.07 -29.03
CA SER A 446 9.89 17.80 -29.02
C SER A 446 9.05 16.59 -28.57
N ASN A 447 7.75 16.77 -28.33
CA ASN A 447 6.87 15.73 -27.78
C ASN A 447 7.40 15.15 -26.45
N GLY A 448 7.81 16.07 -25.56
CA GLY A 448 8.28 15.79 -24.21
C GLY A 448 9.66 15.16 -24.10
N GLN A 449 10.44 15.07 -25.19
CA GLN A 449 11.78 14.47 -25.16
C GLN A 449 12.85 15.41 -24.61
N GLN A 450 12.69 16.72 -24.82
CA GLN A 450 13.56 17.75 -24.26
C GLN A 450 12.89 18.37 -23.03
N TYR A 451 13.70 18.72 -22.02
CA TYR A 451 13.24 19.39 -20.81
C TYR A 451 11.99 18.77 -20.16
N PRO A 452 11.96 17.45 -19.87
CA PRO A 452 10.80 16.81 -19.23
C PRO A 452 10.46 17.38 -17.85
N ASP A 453 11.38 18.17 -17.29
CA ASP A 453 11.34 18.87 -16.01
C ASP A 453 11.21 20.40 -16.17
N TRP A 454 10.72 20.89 -17.32
CA TRP A 454 10.56 22.32 -17.65
C TRP A 454 9.85 23.16 -16.58
N TYR A 455 9.00 22.52 -15.77
CA TYR A 455 8.20 23.13 -14.70
C TYR A 455 8.92 23.19 -13.34
N THR A 456 10.16 22.70 -13.24
CA THR A 456 10.92 22.69 -11.98
C THR A 456 11.69 24.00 -11.76
N ASP A 457 11.84 24.41 -10.50
CA ASP A 457 12.55 25.63 -10.10
C ASP A 457 14.08 25.48 -10.24
N GLN A 458 14.53 25.48 -11.50
CA GLN A 458 15.94 25.49 -11.87
C GLN A 458 16.33 26.85 -12.42
N SER A 459 17.59 27.23 -12.23
CA SER A 459 18.13 28.49 -12.74
C SER A 459 17.91 28.61 -14.25
N GLY A 460 17.13 29.60 -14.67
CA GLY A 460 16.81 29.87 -16.07
C GLY A 460 15.58 29.15 -16.63
N TYR A 461 14.89 28.32 -15.83
CA TYR A 461 13.68 27.60 -16.28
C TYR A 461 12.42 28.48 -16.14
N ILE A 462 12.34 29.23 -15.04
CA ILE A 462 11.12 29.95 -14.67
C ILE A 462 11.43 31.44 -14.46
N ASP A 463 10.72 32.32 -15.15
CA ASP A 463 10.63 33.75 -14.83
C ASP A 463 9.46 33.98 -13.85
N GLN A 464 9.80 33.99 -12.56
CA GLN A 464 8.85 34.19 -11.46
C GLN A 464 8.06 35.51 -11.58
N THR A 465 8.57 36.51 -12.32
CA THR A 465 7.85 37.78 -12.49
C THR A 465 6.64 37.68 -13.41
N GLN A 466 6.52 36.59 -14.18
CA GLN A 466 5.39 36.29 -15.06
C GLN A 466 4.27 35.49 -14.38
N LEU A 467 4.54 34.88 -13.22
CA LEU A 467 3.61 34.03 -12.50
C LEU A 467 2.67 34.85 -11.60
N TYR A 468 1.47 34.32 -11.34
CA TYR A 468 0.45 34.95 -10.51
C TYR A 468 0.97 35.28 -9.09
N GLY A 469 1.58 34.30 -8.42
CA GLY A 469 2.41 34.49 -7.23
C GLY A 469 1.75 35.25 -6.07
N GLN A 470 0.61 34.77 -5.58
CA GLN A 470 -0.03 35.24 -4.33
C GLN A 470 -0.24 34.14 -3.29
#